data_AF-A0A8B8FQ04-F1
#
_entry.id   AF-A0A8B8FQ04-F1
#
_cell.length_a   1.000
_cell.length_b   1.000
_cell.length_c   1.000
_cell.angle_alpha   90.00
_cell.angle_beta   90.00
_cell.angle_gamma   90.00
#
_symmetry.space_group_name_H-M   'P 1'
#
loop_
_entity.id
_entity.type
_entity.pdbx_description
1 polymer ?
#
loop_
_entity_poly.entity_id
_entity_poly.type
_entity_poly.pdbx_seq_one_letter_code
_entity_poly.pdbx_strand_id
1 'polypeptide(L)'
;MSSLPENVQNAFKEVFAQLPQRVLWKYEGEMKDKPENVMTMNWFPQRDVLLHPKVKLFISHGGISGVYEAVDAGVPVLGFPFFYDQPRNLENLVDAGMAISMDLLTVNKETLLNAVVQLVNEEKYRNNAKLVSERFKDRPMSPAESVVYWTEYVVRHKGAPHLKSRAIDLMWYEYFLVDVIVALFFAIFVILFVVYFSLKMIYLCALKCFQNVKKKCD
;
A
#
# COMPACT_ATOMS: atom_id res chain seq x y z
N MET A 1 -17.69 -2.24 -7.79
CA MET A 1 -18.57 -1.06 -7.67
C MET A 1 -20.04 -1.48 -7.53
N SER A 2 -20.53 -2.47 -8.30
CA SER A 2 -21.84 -3.11 -8.09
C SER A 2 -21.96 -3.83 -6.73
N SER A 3 -20.84 -4.32 -6.20
CA SER A 3 -20.71 -4.95 -4.89
C SER A 3 -20.64 -3.97 -3.70
N LEU A 4 -20.67 -2.66 -3.95
CA LEU A 4 -20.67 -1.68 -2.86
C LEU A 4 -22.00 -1.75 -2.09
N PRO A 5 -22.01 -1.44 -0.78
CA PRO A 5 -23.25 -1.28 -0.04
C PRO A 5 -24.20 -0.28 -0.71
N GLU A 6 -25.51 -0.56 -0.69
CA GLU A 6 -26.52 0.25 -1.40
C GLU A 6 -26.54 1.70 -0.94
N ASN A 7 -26.36 1.95 0.36
CA ASN A 7 -26.25 3.28 0.93
C ASN A 7 -25.07 4.08 0.33
N VAL A 8 -23.93 3.43 0.11
CA VAL A 8 -22.77 4.05 -0.52
C VAL A 8 -23.07 4.34 -1.99
N GLN A 9 -23.62 3.37 -2.73
CA GLN A 9 -24.00 3.58 -4.13
C GLN A 9 -24.96 4.76 -4.30
N ASN A 10 -25.96 4.88 -3.43
CA ASN A 10 -26.95 5.96 -3.47
C ASN A 10 -26.32 7.31 -3.15
N ALA A 11 -25.41 7.39 -2.17
CA ALA A 11 -24.65 8.61 -1.90
C ALA A 11 -23.87 9.11 -3.14
N PHE A 12 -23.20 8.18 -3.84
CA PHE A 12 -22.50 8.52 -5.09
C PHE A 12 -23.46 8.95 -6.21
N LYS A 13 -24.60 8.27 -6.39
CA LYS A 13 -25.61 8.68 -7.39
C LYS A 13 -26.14 10.08 -7.11
N GLU A 14 -26.47 10.38 -5.86
CA GLU A 14 -26.97 11.69 -5.45
C GLU A 14 -25.94 12.81 -5.66
N VAL A 15 -24.67 12.55 -5.36
CA VAL A 15 -23.60 13.51 -5.63
C VAL A 15 -23.41 13.69 -7.12
N PHE A 16 -23.31 12.60 -7.89
CA PHE A 16 -23.08 12.66 -9.33
C PHE A 16 -24.22 13.35 -10.08
N ALA A 17 -25.47 13.17 -9.66
CA ALA A 17 -26.62 13.86 -10.26
C ALA A 17 -26.53 15.40 -10.14
N GLN A 18 -25.82 15.92 -9.14
CA GLN A 18 -25.63 17.36 -8.93
C GLN A 18 -24.45 17.94 -9.74
N LEU A 19 -23.61 17.08 -10.32
CA LEU A 19 -22.43 17.51 -11.06
C LEU A 19 -22.80 17.89 -12.50
N PRO A 20 -22.32 19.04 -13.02
CA PRO A 20 -22.51 19.38 -14.43
C PRO A 20 -21.66 18.51 -15.38
N GLN A 21 -20.73 17.70 -14.86
CA GLN A 21 -19.89 16.80 -15.64
C GLN A 21 -20.64 15.52 -16.00
N ARG A 22 -20.25 14.92 -17.13
CA ARG A 22 -20.61 13.53 -17.46
C ARG A 22 -19.73 12.58 -16.67
N VAL A 23 -20.33 11.57 -16.07
CA VAL A 23 -19.66 10.57 -15.24
C VAL A 23 -19.64 9.23 -15.95
N LEU A 24 -18.47 8.63 -16.08
CA LEU A 24 -18.31 7.26 -16.54
C LEU A 24 -18.14 6.36 -15.32
N TRP A 25 -19.05 5.40 -15.13
CA TRP A 25 -19.05 4.53 -13.97
C TRP A 25 -19.00 3.07 -14.39
N LYS A 26 -17.87 2.39 -14.13
CA LYS A 26 -17.80 0.93 -14.28
C LYS A 26 -18.78 0.26 -13.32
N TYR A 27 -19.84 -0.32 -13.85
CA TYR A 27 -20.92 -0.95 -13.09
C TYR A 27 -21.34 -2.24 -13.78
N GLU A 28 -21.44 -3.33 -13.03
CA GLU A 28 -21.82 -4.63 -13.57
C GLU A 28 -23.33 -4.83 -13.34
N GLY A 29 -24.08 -4.93 -14.45
CA GLY A 29 -25.54 -5.07 -14.43
C GLY A 29 -26.31 -3.77 -14.67
N GLU A 30 -27.62 -3.79 -14.39
CA GLU A 30 -28.48 -2.62 -14.53
C GLU A 30 -28.53 -1.80 -13.24
N MET A 31 -28.19 -0.51 -13.34
CA MET A 31 -28.25 0.40 -12.21
C MET A 31 -29.66 0.98 -12.06
N LYS A 32 -30.33 0.66 -10.95
CA LYS A 32 -31.58 1.33 -10.55
C LYS A 32 -31.32 2.81 -10.24
N ASP A 33 -32.26 3.68 -10.64
CA ASP A 33 -32.22 5.12 -10.38
C ASP A 33 -30.93 5.80 -10.85
N LYS A 34 -30.43 5.40 -12.03
CA LYS A 34 -29.20 5.94 -12.62
C LYS A 34 -29.41 7.41 -13.03
N PRO A 35 -28.56 8.36 -12.55
CA PRO A 35 -28.63 9.75 -13.00
C PRO A 35 -28.44 9.91 -14.52
N GLU A 36 -29.01 10.97 -15.10
CA GLU A 36 -28.96 11.22 -16.55
C GLU A 36 -27.54 11.47 -17.07
N ASN A 37 -26.71 12.15 -16.28
CA ASN A 37 -25.31 12.45 -16.61
C ASN A 37 -24.35 11.28 -16.35
N VAL A 38 -24.84 10.15 -15.83
CA VAL A 38 -24.03 8.95 -15.53
C VAL A 38 -24.21 7.92 -16.65
N MET A 39 -23.09 7.48 -17.23
CA MET A 39 -23.02 6.35 -18.15
C MET A 39 -22.38 5.14 -17.46
N THR A 40 -23.05 4.00 -17.52
CA THR A 40 -22.59 2.75 -16.92
C THR A 40 -22.20 1.74 -17.99
N MET A 41 -21.08 1.06 -17.79
CA MET A 41 -20.66 -0.10 -18.61
C MET A 41 -19.98 -1.13 -17.72
N ASN A 42 -20.09 -2.41 -18.10
CA ASN A 42 -19.39 -3.50 -17.42
C ASN A 42 -17.86 -3.33 -17.51
N TRP A 43 -17.38 -2.73 -18.60
CA TRP A 43 -15.97 -2.49 -18.83
C TRP A 43 -15.74 -1.21 -19.64
N PHE A 44 -14.68 -0.49 -19.29
CA PHE A 44 -14.19 0.68 -20.00
C PHE A 44 -12.72 0.46 -20.38
N PRO A 45 -12.27 0.97 -21.53
CA PRO A 45 -10.84 1.07 -21.83
C PRO A 45 -10.22 2.17 -20.95
N GLN A 46 -9.99 1.86 -19.67
CA GLN A 46 -9.63 2.84 -18.62
C GLN A 46 -8.46 3.73 -19.05
N ARG A 47 -7.42 3.13 -19.63
CA ARG A 47 -6.24 3.84 -20.10
C ARG A 47 -6.57 4.90 -21.16
N ASP A 48 -7.35 4.53 -22.17
CA ASP A 48 -7.74 5.44 -23.25
C ASP A 48 -8.68 6.53 -22.73
N VAL A 49 -9.58 6.17 -21.80
CA VAL A 49 -10.45 7.13 -21.11
C VAL A 49 -9.61 8.14 -20.34
N LEU A 50 -8.65 7.71 -19.52
CA LEU A 50 -7.79 8.60 -18.74
C LEU A 50 -6.95 9.53 -19.62
N LEU A 51 -6.49 9.06 -20.78
CA LEU A 51 -5.76 9.87 -21.75
C LEU A 51 -6.65 10.88 -22.51
N HIS A 52 -7.98 10.77 -22.41
CA HIS A 52 -8.87 11.67 -23.11
C HIS A 52 -8.81 13.09 -22.50
N PRO A 53 -8.65 14.16 -23.30
CA PRO A 53 -8.35 15.51 -22.82
C PRO A 53 -9.46 16.17 -21.97
N LYS A 54 -10.67 15.60 -21.98
CA LYS A 54 -11.81 16.07 -21.18
C LYS A 54 -11.95 15.38 -19.82
N VAL A 55 -11.14 14.37 -19.51
CA VAL A 55 -11.16 13.77 -18.17
C VAL A 55 -10.56 14.75 -17.16
N LYS A 56 -11.28 14.95 -16.06
CA LYS A 56 -10.91 15.90 -15.01
C LYS A 56 -10.55 15.23 -13.69
N LEU A 57 -11.10 14.05 -13.43
CA LEU A 57 -10.99 13.36 -12.16
C LEU A 57 -11.10 11.85 -12.40
N PHE A 58 -10.27 11.10 -11.71
CA PHE A 58 -10.38 9.65 -11.59
C PHE A 58 -10.74 9.27 -10.16
N ILE A 59 -11.85 8.55 -9.98
CA ILE A 59 -12.26 8.05 -8.66
C ILE A 59 -11.82 6.58 -8.56
N SER A 60 -10.97 6.26 -7.60
CA SER A 60 -10.27 4.98 -7.53
C SER A 60 -10.09 4.49 -6.10
N HIS A 61 -9.90 3.18 -5.96
CA HIS A 61 -9.56 2.56 -4.69
C HIS A 61 -8.06 2.64 -4.34
N GLY A 62 -7.21 3.17 -5.24
CA GLY A 62 -5.78 3.31 -4.97
C GLY A 62 -4.91 2.09 -5.31
N GLY A 63 -5.43 1.12 -6.06
CA GLY A 63 -4.61 0.02 -6.59
C GLY A 63 -3.48 0.54 -7.49
N ILE A 64 -2.27 0.02 -7.33
CA ILE A 64 -1.04 0.60 -7.90
C ILE A 64 -1.09 0.75 -9.43
N SER A 65 -1.71 -0.19 -10.15
CA SER A 65 -1.84 -0.11 -11.61
C SER A 65 -2.69 1.08 -12.05
N GLY A 66 -3.85 1.27 -11.42
CA GLY A 66 -4.72 2.42 -11.71
C GLY A 66 -4.10 3.74 -11.29
N VAL A 67 -3.33 3.75 -10.19
CA VAL A 67 -2.54 4.91 -9.77
C VAL A 67 -1.49 5.28 -10.82
N TYR A 68 -0.73 4.32 -11.36
CA TYR A 68 0.22 4.60 -12.43
C TYR A 68 -0.44 5.10 -13.71
N GLU A 69 -1.60 4.57 -14.09
CA GLU A 69 -2.34 5.08 -15.25
C GLU A 69 -2.80 6.52 -15.06
N ALA A 70 -3.25 6.89 -13.85
CA ALA A 70 -3.66 8.25 -13.53
C ALA A 70 -2.48 9.23 -13.49
N VAL A 71 -1.35 8.80 -12.91
CA VAL A 71 -0.09 9.54 -12.91
C VAL A 71 0.40 9.75 -14.33
N ASP A 72 0.46 8.69 -15.15
CA ASP A 72 0.86 8.82 -16.53
C ASP A 72 -0.09 9.74 -17.31
N ALA A 73 -1.41 9.65 -17.10
CA ALA A 73 -2.36 10.54 -17.75
C ALA A 73 -2.35 11.99 -17.22
N GLY A 74 -1.76 12.24 -16.05
CA GLY A 74 -1.80 13.55 -15.40
C GLY A 74 -3.20 13.94 -14.93
N VAL A 75 -3.96 12.97 -14.43
CA VAL A 75 -5.35 13.14 -13.97
C VAL A 75 -5.40 13.10 -12.44
N PRO A 76 -6.02 14.11 -11.77
CA PRO A 76 -6.24 14.09 -10.33
C PRO A 76 -7.04 12.88 -9.85
N VAL A 77 -6.80 12.45 -8.61
CA VAL A 77 -7.42 11.24 -8.05
C VAL A 77 -8.25 11.54 -6.80
N LEU A 78 -9.49 11.05 -6.75
CA LEU A 78 -10.23 10.89 -5.50
C LEU A 78 -10.12 9.42 -5.07
N GLY A 79 -9.47 9.21 -3.93
CA GLY A 79 -9.10 7.90 -3.44
C GLY A 79 -10.02 7.36 -2.35
N PHE A 80 -10.37 6.07 -2.43
CA PHE A 80 -11.06 5.31 -1.38
C PHE A 80 -10.32 3.99 -1.09
N PRO A 81 -9.24 4.01 -0.28
CA PRO A 81 -8.45 2.82 -0.01
C PRO A 81 -9.22 1.81 0.86
N PHE A 82 -9.02 0.52 0.60
CA PHE A 82 -9.60 -0.57 1.40
C PHE A 82 -8.55 -1.35 2.19
N PHE A 83 -7.48 -1.83 1.54
CA PHE A 83 -6.53 -2.73 2.18
C PHE A 83 -5.17 -2.77 1.45
N TYR A 84 -4.20 -3.47 2.07
CA TYR A 84 -2.82 -3.64 1.59
C TYR A 84 -2.09 -2.32 1.34
N ASP A 85 -1.60 -2.12 0.12
CA ASP A 85 -0.78 -1.00 -0.32
C ASP A 85 -1.60 0.24 -0.72
N GLN A 86 -2.92 0.10 -0.88
CA GLN A 86 -3.81 1.16 -1.36
C GLN A 86 -3.74 2.46 -0.54
N PRO A 87 -3.74 2.44 0.81
CA PRO A 87 -3.61 3.67 1.60
C PRO A 87 -2.32 4.42 1.28
N ARG A 88 -1.19 3.70 1.26
CA ARG A 88 0.13 4.26 0.95
C ARG A 88 0.21 4.82 -0.46
N ASN A 89 -0.37 4.11 -1.43
CA ASN A 89 -0.39 4.57 -2.83
C ASN A 89 -1.13 5.91 -2.97
N LEU A 90 -2.27 6.05 -2.30
CA LEU A 90 -3.04 7.30 -2.31
C LEU A 90 -2.38 8.41 -1.51
N GLU A 91 -1.78 8.10 -0.36
CA GLU A 91 -1.00 9.05 0.43
C GLU A 91 0.12 9.69 -0.39
N ASN A 92 0.86 8.90 -1.18
CA ASN A 92 1.86 9.44 -2.12
C ASN A 92 1.26 10.45 -3.13
N LEU A 93 0.03 10.23 -3.61
CA LEU A 93 -0.64 11.17 -4.52
C LEU A 93 -1.16 12.42 -3.81
N VAL A 94 -1.58 12.28 -2.55
CA VAL A 94 -1.99 13.39 -1.68
C VAL A 94 -0.77 14.27 -1.38
N ASP A 95 0.36 13.67 -1.01
CA ASP A 95 1.63 14.37 -0.78
C ASP A 95 2.14 15.08 -2.04
N ALA A 96 1.91 14.47 -3.21
CA ALA A 96 2.19 15.09 -4.49
C ALA A 96 1.18 16.20 -4.88
N GLY A 97 0.15 16.43 -4.07
CA GLY A 97 -0.85 17.47 -4.25
C GLY A 97 -1.82 17.23 -5.41
N MET A 98 -1.95 15.98 -5.89
CA MET A 98 -2.81 15.62 -7.01
C MET A 98 -4.02 14.75 -6.62
N ALA A 99 -4.20 14.49 -5.33
CA ALA A 99 -5.30 13.66 -4.85
C ALA A 99 -5.92 14.15 -3.53
N ILE A 100 -7.13 13.67 -3.28
CA ILE A 100 -7.76 13.63 -1.95
C ILE A 100 -8.02 12.16 -1.64
N SER A 101 -7.66 11.71 -0.44
CA SER A 101 -7.98 10.37 0.07
C SER A 101 -9.10 10.46 1.09
N MET A 102 -10.12 9.62 0.97
CA MET A 102 -11.28 9.57 1.85
C MET A 102 -11.54 8.13 2.29
N ASP A 103 -12.08 7.96 3.49
CA ASP A 103 -12.54 6.65 3.95
C ASP A 103 -14.00 6.42 3.53
N LEU A 104 -14.24 5.34 2.79
CA LEU A 104 -15.55 4.96 2.28
C LEU A 104 -16.56 4.64 3.40
N LEU A 105 -16.10 4.28 4.60
CA LEU A 105 -16.97 3.97 5.74
C LEU A 105 -17.49 5.22 6.45
N THR A 106 -16.77 6.34 6.34
CA THR A 106 -17.10 7.59 7.03
C THR A 106 -17.54 8.70 6.07
N VAL A 107 -17.36 8.50 4.77
CA VAL A 107 -17.80 9.45 3.75
C VAL A 107 -19.31 9.63 3.77
N ASN A 108 -19.73 10.89 3.69
CA ASN A 108 -21.11 11.28 3.53
C ASN A 108 -21.28 12.12 2.26
N LYS A 109 -22.53 12.43 1.91
CA LYS A 109 -22.87 13.19 0.69
C LYS A 109 -22.14 14.54 0.60
N GLU A 110 -22.09 15.28 1.70
CA GLU A 110 -21.51 16.63 1.74
C GLU A 110 -19.99 16.58 1.55
N THR A 111 -19.30 15.73 2.31
CA THR A 111 -17.85 15.55 2.20
C THR A 111 -17.44 15.03 0.83
N LEU A 112 -18.21 14.09 0.26
CA LEU A 112 -17.98 13.56 -1.09
C LEU A 112 -18.17 14.64 -2.16
N LEU A 113 -19.26 15.39 -2.10
CA LEU A 113 -19.54 16.47 -3.05
C LEU A 113 -18.44 17.54 -2.99
N ASN A 114 -18.08 17.96 -1.78
CA ASN A 114 -17.02 18.95 -1.58
C ASN A 114 -15.70 18.46 -2.16
N ALA A 115 -15.28 17.23 -1.89
CA ALA A 115 -14.04 16.68 -2.43
C ALA A 115 -14.03 16.61 -3.97
N VAL A 116 -15.14 16.16 -4.58
CA VAL A 116 -15.27 16.10 -6.05
C VAL A 116 -15.22 17.49 -6.67
N VAL A 117 -16.00 18.43 -6.15
CA VAL A 117 -16.03 19.83 -6.61
C VAL A 117 -14.64 20.46 -6.47
N GLN A 118 -13.97 20.19 -5.36
CA GLN A 118 -12.62 20.68 -5.09
C GLN A 118 -11.61 20.19 -6.14
N LEU A 119 -11.54 18.87 -6.36
CA LEU A 119 -10.62 18.26 -7.32
C LEU A 119 -10.88 18.68 -8.77
N VAL A 120 -12.15 18.93 -9.12
CA VAL A 120 -12.56 19.27 -10.48
C VAL A 120 -12.36 20.75 -10.81
N ASN A 121 -12.51 21.65 -9.82
CA ASN A 121 -12.51 23.09 -10.03
C ASN A 121 -11.23 23.79 -9.58
N GLU A 122 -10.54 23.29 -8.55
CA GLU A 122 -9.27 23.91 -8.13
C GLU A 122 -8.13 23.48 -9.06
N GLU A 123 -7.55 24.46 -9.78
CA GLU A 123 -6.50 24.19 -10.75
C GLU A 123 -5.24 23.55 -10.15
N LYS A 124 -5.00 23.73 -8.85
CA LYS A 124 -3.82 23.20 -8.16
C LYS A 124 -3.68 21.69 -8.34
N TYR A 125 -4.78 20.93 -8.24
CA TYR A 125 -4.74 19.48 -8.37
C TYR A 125 -4.40 19.05 -9.79
N ARG A 126 -4.98 19.72 -10.79
CA ARG A 126 -4.68 19.46 -12.21
C ARG A 126 -3.25 19.84 -12.57
N ASN A 127 -2.76 20.97 -12.07
CA ASN A 127 -1.40 21.42 -12.33
C ASN A 127 -0.39 20.48 -11.68
N ASN A 128 -0.63 20.07 -10.43
CA ASN A 128 0.19 19.07 -9.75
C ASN A 128 0.16 17.71 -10.46
N ALA A 129 -1.01 17.25 -10.90
CA ALA A 129 -1.13 16.00 -11.66
C ALA A 129 -0.31 16.03 -12.96
N LYS A 130 -0.31 17.16 -13.69
CA LYS A 130 0.53 17.35 -14.87
C LYS A 130 2.02 17.35 -14.53
N LEU A 131 2.43 18.08 -13.49
CA LEU A 131 3.83 18.10 -13.04
C LEU A 131 4.32 16.71 -12.63
N VAL A 132 3.50 15.93 -11.95
CA VAL A 132 3.79 14.54 -11.57
C VAL A 132 3.89 13.66 -12.82
N SER A 133 2.98 13.82 -13.80
CA SER A 133 3.02 13.11 -15.08
C SER A 133 4.29 13.41 -15.87
N GLU A 134 4.69 14.68 -15.95
CA GLU A 134 5.93 15.11 -16.62
C GLU A 134 7.15 14.45 -15.98
N ARG A 135 7.27 14.50 -14.65
CA ARG A 135 8.36 13.83 -13.92
C ARG A 135 8.33 12.31 -14.07
N PHE A 136 7.15 11.69 -14.09
CA PHE A 136 7.01 10.25 -14.26
C PHE A 136 7.47 9.79 -15.66
N LYS A 137 7.26 10.63 -16.67
CA LYS A 137 7.66 10.36 -18.06
C LYS A 137 9.10 10.79 -18.35
N ASP A 138 9.70 11.63 -17.51
CA ASP A 138 11.09 12.04 -17.61
C ASP A 138 12.02 10.91 -17.13
N ARG A 139 12.45 10.09 -18.09
CA ARG A 139 13.32 8.94 -17.87
C ARG A 139 14.30 8.81 -19.03
N PRO A 140 15.51 8.28 -18.78
CA PRO A 140 16.56 8.22 -19.80
C PRO A 140 16.21 7.33 -21.01
N MET A 141 15.29 6.38 -20.84
CA MET A 141 14.83 5.48 -21.90
C MET A 141 13.32 5.27 -21.77
N SER A 142 12.64 5.08 -22.89
CA SER A 142 11.22 4.71 -22.85
C SER A 142 11.02 3.33 -22.19
N PRO A 143 9.79 2.99 -21.73
CA PRO A 143 9.51 1.67 -21.18
C PRO A 143 9.79 0.54 -22.16
N ALA A 144 9.45 0.75 -23.43
CA ALA A 144 9.70 -0.24 -24.49
C ALA A 144 11.19 -0.48 -24.68
N GLU A 145 11.99 0.59 -24.79
CA GLU A 145 13.45 0.48 -24.91
C GLU A 145 14.08 -0.14 -23.65
N SER A 146 13.55 0.17 -22.46
CA SER A 146 14.02 -0.41 -21.21
C SER A 146 13.81 -1.92 -21.17
N VAL A 147 12.65 -2.39 -21.62
CA VAL A 147 12.37 -3.84 -21.71
C VAL A 147 13.33 -4.51 -22.68
N VAL A 148 13.53 -3.94 -23.86
CA VAL A 148 14.48 -4.48 -24.86
C VAL A 148 15.89 -4.54 -24.26
N TYR A 149 16.37 -3.42 -23.73
CA TYR A 149 17.71 -3.31 -23.16
C TYR A 149 17.97 -4.33 -22.06
N TRP A 150 17.07 -4.44 -21.07
CA TRP A 150 17.26 -5.36 -19.94
C TRP A 150 17.13 -6.82 -20.35
N THR A 151 16.24 -7.12 -21.31
CA THR A 151 16.13 -8.47 -21.88
C THR A 151 17.44 -8.86 -22.56
N GLU A 152 17.97 -8.00 -23.44
CA GLU A 152 19.25 -8.23 -24.08
C GLU A 152 20.41 -8.29 -23.08
N TYR A 153 20.39 -7.47 -22.03
CA TYR A 153 21.41 -7.48 -20.98
C TYR A 153 21.50 -8.84 -20.32
N VAL A 154 20.36 -9.45 -19.97
CA VAL A 154 20.30 -10.79 -19.38
C VAL A 154 20.83 -11.83 -20.35
N VAL A 155 20.49 -11.74 -21.63
CA VAL A 155 20.99 -12.65 -22.69
C VAL A 155 22.51 -12.51 -22.85
N ARG A 156 23.04 -11.28 -22.99
CA ARG A 156 24.47 -10.99 -23.14
C ARG A 156 25.31 -11.55 -21.99
N HIS A 157 24.76 -11.50 -20.77
CA HIS A 157 25.44 -11.97 -19.56
C HIS A 157 24.98 -13.36 -19.11
N LYS A 158 24.44 -14.18 -20.03
CA LYS A 158 24.10 -15.59 -19.80
C LYS A 158 23.25 -15.80 -18.54
N GLY A 159 22.23 -14.97 -18.35
CA GLY A 159 21.33 -15.01 -17.19
C GLY A 159 21.65 -14.02 -16.07
N ALA A 160 22.69 -13.19 -16.24
CA ALA A 160 23.10 -12.11 -15.31
C ALA A 160 23.13 -12.54 -13.82
N PRO A 161 23.93 -13.58 -13.46
CA PRO A 161 23.95 -14.12 -12.10
C PRO A 161 24.37 -13.09 -11.04
N HIS A 162 25.13 -12.05 -11.43
CA HIS A 162 25.54 -10.96 -10.55
C HIS A 162 24.41 -9.99 -10.18
N LEU A 163 23.28 -9.98 -10.91
CA LEU A 163 22.08 -9.20 -10.55
C LEU A 163 21.11 -10.00 -9.67
N LYS A 164 21.31 -11.31 -9.52
CA LYS A 164 20.46 -12.15 -8.69
C LYS A 164 20.90 -12.03 -7.23
N SER A 165 19.94 -11.82 -6.34
CA SER A 165 20.21 -11.93 -4.90
C SER A 165 20.61 -13.37 -4.57
N ARG A 166 21.70 -13.52 -3.81
CA ARG A 166 22.12 -14.83 -3.28
C ARG A 166 21.09 -15.46 -2.35
N ALA A 167 20.14 -14.67 -1.83
CA ALA A 167 19.06 -15.16 -0.99
C ALA A 167 18.14 -16.17 -1.70
N ILE A 168 18.09 -16.18 -3.03
CA ILE A 168 17.28 -17.11 -3.81
C ILE A 168 17.82 -18.56 -3.73
N ASP A 169 19.13 -18.70 -3.55
CA ASP A 169 19.79 -20.01 -3.48
C ASP A 169 19.83 -20.57 -2.05
N LEU A 170 19.37 -19.81 -1.04
CA LEU A 170 19.37 -20.22 0.35
C LEU A 170 18.21 -21.16 0.67
N MET A 171 18.48 -22.15 1.51
CA MET A 171 17.42 -22.97 2.11
C MET A 171 16.60 -22.13 3.11
N TRP A 172 15.33 -22.48 3.32
CA TRP A 172 14.44 -21.72 4.19
C TRP A 172 15.02 -21.48 5.60
N TYR A 173 15.72 -22.46 6.17
CA TYR A 173 16.30 -22.36 7.51
C TYR A 173 17.55 -21.46 7.56
N GLU A 174 18.31 -21.35 6.46
CA GLU A 174 19.43 -20.41 6.32
C GLU A 174 18.91 -18.99 6.13
N TYR A 175 17.85 -18.84 5.32
CA TYR A 175 17.19 -17.56 5.10
C TYR A 175 16.61 -16.97 6.40
N PHE A 176 16.02 -17.81 7.26
CA PHE A 176 15.49 -17.40 8.57
C PHE A 176 16.51 -17.47 9.72
N LEU A 177 17.78 -17.79 9.45
CA LEU A 177 18.87 -17.87 10.44
C LEU A 177 18.52 -18.74 11.66
N VAL A 178 17.91 -19.92 11.41
CA VAL A 178 17.42 -20.81 12.46
C VAL A 178 18.55 -21.28 13.38
N ASP A 179 19.74 -21.51 12.82
CA ASP A 179 20.95 -21.84 13.55
C ASP A 179 21.35 -20.75 14.56
N VAL A 180 21.31 -19.47 14.14
CA VAL A 180 21.59 -18.32 15.01
C VAL A 180 20.55 -18.21 16.12
N ILE A 181 19.26 -18.38 15.78
CA ILE A 181 18.17 -18.36 16.76
C ILE A 181 18.38 -19.45 17.82
N VAL A 182 18.68 -20.69 17.40
CA VAL A 182 18.94 -21.81 18.31
C VAL A 182 20.17 -21.55 19.18
N ALA A 183 21.25 -21.01 18.61
CA ALA A 183 22.45 -20.66 19.36
C ALA A 183 22.17 -19.58 20.44
N LEU A 184 21.35 -18.57 20.12
CA LEU A 184 20.94 -17.54 21.08
C LEU A 184 20.10 -18.11 22.23
N PHE A 185 19.10 -18.95 21.91
CA PHE A 185 18.29 -19.61 22.95
C PHE A 185 19.15 -20.52 23.84
N PHE A 186 20.09 -21.25 23.25
CA PHE A 186 21.02 -22.09 24.00
C PHE A 186 21.91 -21.26 24.93
N ALA A 187 22.47 -20.13 24.45
CA ALA A 187 23.27 -19.23 25.28
C ALA A 187 22.47 -18.66 26.47
N ILE A 188 21.23 -18.22 26.23
CA ILE A 188 20.32 -17.75 27.30
C ILE A 188 20.06 -18.88 28.31
N PHE A 189 19.77 -20.09 27.83
CA PHE A 189 19.56 -21.25 28.69
C PHE A 189 20.78 -21.54 29.58
N VAL A 190 21.99 -21.52 29.02
CA VAL A 190 23.24 -21.71 29.78
C VAL A 190 23.43 -20.62 30.83
N ILE A 191 23.18 -19.35 30.49
CA ILE A 191 23.27 -18.24 31.44
C ILE A 191 22.28 -18.43 32.59
N LEU A 192 21.01 -18.71 32.29
CA LEU A 192 19.99 -18.96 33.31
C LEU A 192 20.34 -20.17 34.18
N PHE A 193 20.87 -21.23 33.59
CA PHE A 193 21.31 -22.42 34.30
C PHE A 193 22.45 -22.11 35.27
N VAL A 194 23.47 -21.36 34.84
CA VAL A 194 24.59 -20.93 35.68
C VAL A 194 24.13 -20.02 36.82
N VAL A 195 23.23 -19.06 36.54
CA VAL A 195 22.65 -18.18 37.55
C VAL A 195 21.85 -18.99 38.58
N TYR A 196 20.98 -19.89 38.14
CA TYR A 196 20.20 -20.77 39.01
C TYR A 196 21.09 -21.61 39.92
N PHE A 197 22.13 -22.25 39.37
CA PHE A 197 23.07 -23.05 40.16
C PHE A 197 23.87 -22.19 41.14
N SER A 198 24.32 -21.01 40.74
CA SER A 198 25.04 -20.08 41.61
C SER A 198 24.16 -19.63 42.78
N LEU A 199 22.91 -19.24 42.52
CA LEU A 199 21.94 -18.86 43.56
C LEU A 199 21.62 -20.04 44.49
N LYS A 200 21.44 -21.25 43.95
CA LYS A 200 21.24 -22.47 44.75
C LYS A 200 22.43 -22.76 45.65
N MET A 201 23.65 -22.61 45.15
CA MET A 201 24.88 -22.77 45.93
C MET A 201 24.98 -21.73 47.05
N ILE A 202 24.71 -20.46 46.75
CA ILE A 202 24.68 -19.38 47.76
C ILE A 202 23.64 -19.69 48.84
N TYR A 203 22.43 -20.11 48.44
CA TYR A 203 21.36 -20.48 49.37
C TYR A 203 21.74 -21.67 50.28
N LEU A 204 22.33 -22.73 49.71
CA LEU A 204 22.81 -23.89 50.48
C LEU A 204 23.95 -23.51 51.45
N CYS A 205 24.87 -22.65 51.01
CA CYS A 205 25.93 -22.12 51.88
C CYS A 205 25.36 -21.26 53.00
N ALA A 206 24.40 -20.39 52.72
CA ALA A 206 23.71 -19.58 53.73
C ALA A 206 22.97 -20.45 54.76
N LEU A 207 22.26 -21.50 54.32
CA LEU A 207 21.62 -22.47 55.20
C LEU A 207 22.62 -23.20 56.10
N LYS A 208 23.75 -23.67 55.55
CA LYS A 208 24.82 -24.32 56.33
C LYS A 208 25.45 -23.36 57.35
N CYS A 209 25.70 -22.11 56.96
CA CYS A 209 26.19 -21.08 57.88
C CYS A 209 25.20 -20.81 59.02
N PHE A 210 23.91 -20.68 58.73
CA PHE A 210 22.86 -20.53 59.76
C PHE A 210 22.79 -21.73 60.72
N GLN A 211 22.89 -22.97 60.20
CA GLN A 211 22.89 -24.17 61.04
C GLN A 211 24.14 -24.28 61.93
N ASN A 212 25.31 -23.88 61.43
CA ASN A 212 26.56 -23.87 62.20
C ASN A 212 26.60 -22.76 63.27
N VAL A 213 25.98 -21.61 63.04
CA VAL A 213 25.83 -20.56 64.06
C VAL A 213 24.90 -21.03 65.18
N LYS A 214 23.77 -21.67 64.84
CA LYS A 214 22.84 -22.20 65.84
C LYS A 214 23.48 -23.26 66.74
N LYS A 215 24.30 -24.17 66.19
CA LYS A 215 25.05 -25.20 66.94
C LYS A 215 26.15 -24.65 67.88
N LYS A 216 26.57 -23.38 67.75
CA LYS A 216 27.60 -22.75 68.59
C LYS A 216 27.01 -21.93 69.75
N CYS A 217 25.69 -21.70 69.77
CA CYS A 217 24.99 -20.91 70.79
C CYS A 217 24.21 -21.77 71.81
N ASP A 218 24.19 -23.10 71.63
CA ASP A 218 23.75 -24.10 72.60
C ASP A 218 24.97 -24.71 73.31
#